data_AF-A0AAW2HBC4-F1
#
_entry.id   AF-A0AAW2HBC4-F1
#
_cell.length_a   1.000
_cell.length_b   1.000
_cell.length_c   1.000
_cell.angle_alpha   90.00
_cell.angle_beta   90.00
_cell.angle_gamma   90.00
#
_symmetry.space_group_name_H-M   'P 1'
#
loop_
_entity.id
_entity.type
_entity.pdbx_description
1 polymer ?
#
loop_
_entity_poly.entity_id
_entity_poly.type
_entity_poly.pdbx_seq_one_letter_code
_entity_poly.pdbx_strand_id
1 'polypeptide(L)'
;MEEPIFLHSSSVLKKEMPEWVVYQEVYETNKMYMRGVTAIEPEWLPMYAPNMCNLSEPLSDPPPRYDPVTGKVHCRVNGTFGRAALTLPTMEIPFTQTLDSYKWFARFLLNGEVFPKLQKYTNSLLSSPTSMTKSWSKLQPRTEILLKALVSKEANNRDQLIKIWEENSYYLLDAYKSWLPDSAHESLTLIWPPIWYVNVT
;
A
#
# COMPACT_ATOMS: atom_id res chain seq x y z
N MET A 1 -0.07 -23.68 32.72
CA MET A 1 -0.62 -24.17 31.45
C MET A 1 -1.70 -23.20 31.04
N GLU A 2 -1.72 -22.75 29.79
CA GLU A 2 -2.84 -21.97 29.28
C GLU A 2 -4.05 -22.91 29.11
N GLU A 3 -5.21 -22.50 29.63
CA GLU A 3 -6.42 -23.32 29.54
C GLU A 3 -7.03 -23.19 28.14
N PRO A 4 -7.37 -24.30 27.47
CA PRO A 4 -7.97 -24.25 26.14
C PRO A 4 -9.38 -23.69 26.19
N ILE A 5 -9.70 -22.82 25.22
CA ILE A 5 -11.03 -22.24 25.05
C ILE A 5 -11.68 -22.89 23.83
N PHE A 6 -12.95 -23.28 23.95
CA PHE A 6 -13.64 -24.08 22.94
C PHE A 6 -14.75 -23.30 22.22
N LEU A 7 -14.98 -23.64 20.96
CA LEU A 7 -16.19 -23.24 20.24
C LEU A 7 -17.38 -24.10 20.70
N HIS A 8 -18.45 -23.45 21.16
CA HIS A 8 -19.66 -24.13 21.64
C HIS A 8 -20.35 -24.93 20.51
N SER A 9 -20.98 -26.06 20.85
CA SER A 9 -21.63 -26.95 19.87
C SER A 9 -22.81 -26.31 19.14
N SER A 10 -23.45 -25.31 19.76
CA SER A 10 -24.53 -24.53 19.16
C SER A 10 -24.05 -23.39 18.26
N SER A 11 -22.74 -23.15 18.15
CA SER A 11 -22.21 -22.12 17.25
C SER A 11 -22.48 -22.48 15.80
N VAL A 12 -22.91 -21.51 15.00
CA VAL A 12 -23.08 -21.70 13.55
C VAL A 12 -21.76 -22.04 12.85
N LEU A 13 -20.64 -21.58 13.41
CA LEU A 13 -19.30 -21.85 12.91
C LEU A 13 -18.77 -23.25 13.28
N LYS A 14 -19.56 -24.07 13.99
CA LYS A 14 -19.09 -25.37 14.49
C LYS A 14 -18.73 -26.34 13.36
N LYS A 15 -19.41 -26.24 12.21
CA LYS A 15 -19.14 -27.07 11.03
C LYS A 15 -17.89 -26.61 10.27
N GLU A 16 -17.73 -25.30 10.11
CA GLU A 16 -16.63 -24.70 9.35
C GLU A 16 -15.31 -24.76 10.12
N MET A 17 -15.37 -24.61 11.46
CA MET A 17 -14.21 -24.51 12.35
C MET A 17 -13.10 -23.62 11.77
N PRO A 18 -13.40 -22.32 11.56
CA PRO A 18 -12.41 -21.37 11.06
C PRO A 18 -11.18 -21.31 11.98
N GLU A 19 -10.01 -21.18 11.38
CA GLU A 19 -8.73 -21.10 12.10
C GLU A 19 -8.61 -19.80 12.90
N TRP A 20 -9.08 -18.68 12.32
CA TRP A 20 -9.02 -17.37 12.93
C TRP A 20 -10.42 -16.87 13.29
N VAL A 21 -10.60 -16.53 14.57
CA VAL A 21 -11.86 -16.01 15.09
C VAL A 21 -11.63 -14.87 16.07
N VAL A 22 -12.62 -14.00 16.16
CA VAL A 22 -12.78 -13.07 17.29
C VAL A 22 -14.02 -13.48 18.09
N TYR A 23 -14.03 -13.16 19.38
CA TYR A 23 -15.14 -13.46 20.27
C TYR A 23 -15.45 -12.26 21.16
N GLN A 24 -16.70 -12.17 21.62
CA GLN A 24 -17.16 -11.08 22.48
C GLN A 24 -16.81 -11.34 23.95
N GLU A 25 -17.03 -12.57 24.42
CA GLU A 25 -16.76 -12.97 25.80
C GLU A 25 -16.38 -14.46 25.88
N VAL A 26 -15.75 -14.83 26.99
CA VAL A 26 -15.48 -16.20 27.39
C VAL A 26 -16.26 -16.47 28.66
N TYR A 27 -16.98 -17.59 28.71
CA TYR A 27 -17.75 -17.99 29.89
C TYR A 27 -17.47 -19.45 30.25
N GLU A 28 -17.56 -19.75 31.54
CA GLU A 28 -17.27 -21.07 32.10
C GLU A 28 -18.57 -21.84 32.40
N THR A 29 -18.60 -23.11 32.03
CA THR A 29 -19.62 -24.07 32.48
C THR A 29 -18.95 -25.36 32.95
N ASN A 30 -18.87 -26.38 32.11
CA ASN A 30 -18.01 -27.56 32.31
C ASN A 30 -16.63 -27.40 31.64
N LYS A 31 -16.53 -26.48 30.68
CA LYS A 31 -15.31 -26.01 30.01
C LYS A 31 -15.44 -24.51 29.74
N MET A 32 -14.34 -23.88 29.35
CA MET A 32 -14.35 -22.50 28.85
C MET A 32 -14.86 -22.47 27.40
N TYR A 33 -15.87 -21.63 27.14
CA TYR A 33 -16.45 -21.47 25.81
C TYR A 33 -16.42 -20.02 25.35
N MET A 34 -16.15 -19.83 24.05
CA MET A 34 -16.30 -18.54 23.39
C MET A 34 -17.77 -18.26 23.04
N ARG A 35 -18.23 -17.02 23.22
CA ARG A 35 -19.54 -16.52 22.79
C ARG A 35 -19.40 -15.29 21.89
N GLY A 36 -20.35 -15.13 20.97
CA GLY A 36 -20.31 -14.04 19.98
C GLY A 36 -19.16 -14.22 18.99
N VAL A 37 -18.92 -15.47 18.54
CA VAL A 37 -17.77 -15.82 17.70
C VAL A 37 -18.01 -15.41 16.25
N THR A 38 -17.04 -14.72 15.67
CA THR A 38 -17.04 -14.31 14.25
C THR A 38 -15.75 -14.79 13.59
N ALA A 39 -15.88 -15.45 12.44
CA ALA A 39 -14.74 -15.83 11.60
C ALA A 39 -14.10 -14.59 10.98
N ILE A 40 -12.77 -14.56 10.91
CA ILE A 40 -12.03 -13.45 10.30
C ILE A 40 -10.95 -13.98 9.35
N GLU A 41 -10.57 -13.15 8.38
CA GLU A 41 -9.33 -13.37 7.64
C GLU A 41 -8.15 -12.74 8.42
N PRO A 42 -7.01 -13.44 8.55
CA PRO A 42 -5.86 -12.93 9.30
C PRO A 42 -5.27 -11.63 8.71
N GLU A 43 -5.45 -11.41 7.40
CA GLU A 43 -5.01 -10.21 6.68
C GLU A 43 -5.71 -8.92 7.15
N TRP A 44 -6.82 -9.05 7.87
CA TRP A 44 -7.54 -7.92 8.45
C TRP A 44 -6.87 -7.40 9.73
N LEU A 45 -6.07 -8.23 10.42
CA LEU A 45 -5.46 -7.90 11.71
C LEU A 45 -4.51 -6.70 11.65
N PRO A 46 -3.63 -6.55 10.63
CA PRO A 46 -2.83 -5.34 10.48
C PRO A 46 -3.65 -4.06 10.35
N MET A 47 -4.84 -4.13 9.76
CA MET A 47 -5.69 -2.96 9.55
C MET A 47 -6.46 -2.58 10.82
N TYR A 48 -7.05 -3.55 11.51
CA TYR A 48 -7.94 -3.29 12.66
C TYR A 48 -7.25 -3.39 14.03
N ALA A 49 -6.13 -4.10 14.12
CA ALA A 49 -5.38 -4.29 15.36
C ALA A 49 -3.84 -4.19 15.14
N PRO A 50 -3.33 -3.11 14.51
CA PRO A 50 -1.91 -2.97 14.17
C PRO A 50 -0.98 -3.08 15.38
N ASN A 51 -1.39 -2.56 16.54
CA ASN A 51 -0.58 -2.56 17.77
C ASN A 51 -0.33 -3.96 18.35
N MET A 52 -1.09 -4.96 17.87
CA MET A 52 -0.93 -6.36 18.26
C MET A 52 -0.16 -7.15 17.20
N CYS A 53 0.18 -6.54 16.07
CA CYS A 53 0.93 -7.16 14.98
C CYS A 53 2.41 -6.80 15.08
N ASN A 54 3.28 -7.78 14.85
CA ASN A 54 4.69 -7.56 14.56
C ASN A 54 4.97 -7.99 13.13
N LEU A 55 5.05 -7.02 12.21
CA LEU A 55 5.22 -7.26 10.78
C LEU A 55 6.69 -7.17 10.38
N SER A 56 7.12 -8.04 9.47
CA SER A 56 8.44 -7.94 8.85
C SER A 56 8.55 -6.70 7.98
N GLU A 57 9.78 -6.39 7.55
CA GLU A 57 9.95 -5.53 6.38
C GLU A 57 9.24 -6.16 5.14
N PRO A 58 8.84 -5.33 4.16
CA PRO A 58 8.29 -5.81 2.90
C PRO A 58 9.18 -6.85 2.24
N LEU A 59 8.57 -7.95 1.78
CA LEU A 59 9.26 -8.97 1.02
C LEU A 59 9.76 -8.40 -0.31
N SER A 60 10.94 -8.86 -0.73
CA SER A 60 11.54 -8.46 -2.00
C SER A 60 11.02 -9.28 -3.19
N ASP A 61 10.51 -10.48 -2.95
CA ASP A 61 9.95 -11.39 -3.94
C ASP A 61 8.60 -11.96 -3.48
N PRO A 62 7.49 -11.69 -4.19
CA PRO A 62 7.40 -10.73 -5.29
C PRO A 62 7.64 -9.28 -4.78
N PRO A 63 8.13 -8.38 -5.65
CA PRO A 63 8.29 -6.99 -5.29
C PRO A 63 6.92 -6.32 -5.04
N PRO A 64 6.90 -5.19 -4.33
CA PRO A 64 5.72 -4.34 -4.23
C PRO A 64 5.10 -4.05 -5.61
N ARG A 65 3.78 -3.95 -5.66
CA ARG A 65 3.00 -3.68 -6.88
C ARG A 65 2.06 -2.51 -6.70
N TYR A 66 1.72 -1.83 -7.78
CA TYR A 66 0.62 -0.87 -7.79
C TYR A 66 -0.71 -1.59 -8.02
N ASP A 67 -1.72 -1.25 -7.23
CA ASP A 67 -3.09 -1.69 -7.45
C ASP A 67 -3.91 -0.54 -8.06
N PRO A 68 -4.34 -0.66 -9.33
CA PRO A 68 -5.11 0.39 -10.02
C PRO A 68 -6.53 0.54 -9.45
N VAL A 69 -7.08 -0.47 -8.77
CA VAL A 69 -8.41 -0.38 -8.16
C VAL A 69 -8.33 0.52 -6.93
N THR A 70 -7.46 0.17 -5.97
CA THR A 70 -7.31 0.94 -4.73
C THR A 70 -6.48 2.22 -4.91
N GLY A 71 -5.75 2.35 -6.03
CA GLY A 71 -4.85 3.46 -6.30
C GLY A 71 -3.61 3.50 -5.43
N LYS A 72 -3.26 2.39 -4.76
CA LYS A 72 -2.21 2.30 -3.73
C LYS A 72 -1.12 1.33 -4.14
N VAL A 73 0.08 1.51 -3.57
CA VAL A 73 1.12 0.48 -3.61
C VAL A 73 0.81 -0.57 -2.55
N HIS A 74 0.94 -1.85 -2.89
CA HIS A 74 0.84 -2.98 -1.99
C HIS A 74 2.15 -3.73 -1.93
N CYS A 75 2.43 -4.35 -0.79
CA CYS A 75 3.58 -5.22 -0.60
C CYS A 75 3.17 -6.47 0.18
N ARG A 76 3.98 -7.51 0.08
CA ARG A 76 3.80 -8.71 0.90
C ARG A 76 4.64 -8.61 2.16
N VAL A 77 4.09 -9.09 3.27
CA VAL A 77 4.78 -9.15 4.56
C VAL A 77 4.50 -10.48 5.23
N ASN A 78 5.42 -10.88 6.10
CA ASN A 78 5.16 -11.89 7.12
C ASN A 78 4.91 -11.18 8.45
N GLY A 79 4.34 -11.89 9.41
CA GLY A 79 4.19 -11.31 10.74
C GLY A 79 3.71 -12.28 11.79
N THR A 80 3.61 -11.75 12.99
CA THR A 80 2.99 -12.45 14.13
C THR A 80 1.93 -11.58 14.79
N PHE A 81 1.01 -12.22 15.51
CA PHE A 81 -0.08 -11.56 16.21
C PHE A 81 -0.14 -11.91 17.70
N GLY A 82 -0.30 -10.88 18.52
CA GLY A 82 -0.54 -10.98 19.96
C GLY A 82 0.64 -11.48 20.78
N ARG A 83 0.38 -11.70 22.08
CA ARG A 83 1.42 -12.09 23.05
C ARG A 83 2.00 -13.48 22.78
N ALA A 84 1.19 -14.37 22.22
CA ALA A 84 1.60 -15.72 21.83
C ALA A 84 2.39 -15.76 20.51
N ALA A 85 2.60 -14.60 19.86
CA ALA A 85 3.30 -14.48 18.59
C ALA A 85 2.78 -15.46 17.52
N LEU A 86 1.45 -15.57 17.40
CA LEU A 86 0.80 -16.45 16.44
C LEU A 86 1.26 -16.07 15.03
N THR A 87 1.79 -17.03 14.28
CA THR A 87 2.28 -16.79 12.92
C THR A 87 1.13 -16.44 11.99
N LEU A 88 1.21 -15.29 11.35
CA LEU A 88 0.29 -14.88 10.30
C LEU A 88 0.75 -15.48 8.96
N PRO A 89 -0.19 -15.83 8.07
CA PRO A 89 0.18 -16.19 6.70
C PRO A 89 0.86 -15.01 6.00
N THR A 90 1.62 -15.29 4.95
CA THR A 90 2.12 -14.23 4.07
C THR A 90 0.94 -13.51 3.46
N MET A 91 0.84 -12.22 3.75
CA MET A 91 -0.32 -11.39 3.40
C MET A 91 0.12 -10.21 2.54
N GLU A 92 -0.78 -9.78 1.67
CA GLU A 92 -0.61 -8.57 0.87
C GLU A 92 -1.34 -7.41 1.52
N ILE A 93 -0.61 -6.35 1.84
CA ILE A 93 -1.13 -5.18 2.54
C ILE A 93 -0.75 -3.88 1.81
N PRO A 94 -1.49 -2.78 2.02
CA PRO A 94 -1.06 -1.48 1.56
C PRO A 94 0.32 -1.12 2.10
N PHE A 95 1.20 -0.60 1.24
CA PHE A 95 2.54 -0.19 1.61
C PHE A 95 2.46 1.18 2.33
N THR A 96 2.29 1.16 3.64
CA THR A 96 1.97 2.37 4.42
C THR A 96 3.21 3.13 4.89
N GLN A 97 3.23 4.44 4.59
CA GLN A 97 3.88 5.55 5.33
C GLN A 97 5.38 5.43 5.68
N THR A 98 6.12 4.53 5.05
CA THR A 98 7.59 4.57 5.06
C THR A 98 8.11 5.39 3.88
N LEU A 99 9.37 5.83 3.96
CA LEU A 99 10.04 6.49 2.84
C LEU A 99 10.04 5.62 1.57
N ASP A 100 10.08 4.29 1.72
CA ASP A 100 10.08 3.35 0.61
C ASP A 100 8.72 3.29 -0.10
N SER A 101 7.60 3.53 0.59
CA SER A 101 6.29 3.63 -0.06
C SER A 101 6.26 4.72 -1.13
N TYR A 102 6.86 5.89 -0.85
CA TYR A 102 6.99 7.00 -1.80
C TYR A 102 7.91 6.66 -2.97
N LYS A 103 9.01 5.94 -2.72
CA LYS A 103 9.93 5.51 -3.79
C LYS A 103 9.24 4.57 -4.77
N TRP A 104 8.49 3.59 -4.25
CA TRP A 104 7.72 2.67 -5.09
C TRP A 104 6.59 3.39 -5.82
N PHE A 105 5.85 4.27 -5.15
CA PHE A 105 4.82 5.07 -5.80
C PHE A 105 5.39 5.94 -6.94
N ALA A 106 6.54 6.60 -6.70
CA ALA A 106 7.22 7.39 -7.72
C ALA A 106 7.67 6.54 -8.93
N ARG A 107 8.17 5.32 -8.69
CA ARG A 107 8.51 4.38 -9.76
C ARG A 107 7.28 4.07 -10.64
N PHE A 108 6.15 3.74 -10.02
CA PHE A 108 4.91 3.43 -10.74
C PHE A 108 4.33 4.66 -11.46
N LEU A 109 4.47 5.85 -10.87
CA LEU A 109 4.09 7.11 -11.49
C LEU A 109 4.90 7.38 -12.77
N LEU A 110 6.22 7.22 -12.70
CA LEU A 110 7.12 7.39 -13.85
C LEU A 110 6.86 6.35 -14.95
N ASN A 111 6.51 5.12 -14.57
CA ASN A 111 6.08 4.07 -15.51
C ASN A 111 4.70 4.33 -16.14
N GLY A 112 3.97 5.37 -15.71
CA GLY A 112 2.61 5.64 -16.19
C GLY A 112 1.57 4.61 -15.73
N GLU A 113 1.87 3.82 -14.70
CA GLU A 113 0.94 2.83 -14.12
C GLU A 113 -0.13 3.52 -13.26
N VAL A 114 0.24 4.62 -12.59
CA VAL A 114 -0.68 5.43 -11.78
C VAL A 114 -1.60 6.29 -12.66
N PHE A 115 -1.04 6.89 -13.72
CA PHE A 115 -1.77 7.74 -14.67
C PHE A 115 -1.41 7.36 -16.12
N PRO A 116 -2.30 6.63 -16.84
CA PRO A 116 -1.99 6.11 -18.18
C PRO A 116 -1.60 7.17 -19.21
N LYS A 117 -2.05 8.43 -19.07
CA LYS A 117 -1.63 9.55 -19.95
C LYS A 117 -0.12 9.79 -19.96
N LEU A 118 0.59 9.36 -18.91
CA LEU A 118 2.05 9.45 -18.81
C LEU A 118 2.79 8.33 -19.56
N GLN A 119 2.10 7.25 -19.97
CA GLN A 119 2.74 6.09 -20.61
C GLN A 119 3.53 6.48 -21.88
N LYS A 120 3.05 7.48 -22.63
CA LYS A 120 3.72 7.97 -23.85
C LYS A 120 5.12 8.54 -23.61
N TYR A 121 5.46 8.91 -22.37
CA TYR A 121 6.77 9.47 -22.02
C TYR A 121 7.76 8.44 -21.47
N THR A 122 7.31 7.22 -21.16
CA THR A 122 8.11 6.20 -20.45
C THR A 122 9.40 5.84 -21.21
N ASN A 123 9.34 5.78 -22.54
CA ASN A 123 10.48 5.50 -23.42
C ASN A 123 11.46 6.67 -23.58
N SER A 124 11.09 7.88 -23.12
CA SER A 124 11.91 9.09 -23.23
C SER A 124 12.50 9.53 -21.90
N LEU A 125 12.32 8.76 -20.83
CA LEU A 125 12.85 9.08 -19.52
C LEU A 125 14.38 9.09 -19.54
N LEU A 126 14.98 10.15 -18.99
CA LEU A 126 16.43 10.34 -18.88
C LEU A 126 17.09 9.34 -17.90
N SER A 127 16.29 8.59 -17.14
CA SER A 127 16.73 7.50 -16.26
C SER A 127 15.62 6.49 -16.07
N SER A 128 16.01 5.22 -15.85
CA SER A 128 15.06 4.15 -15.56
C SER A 128 14.29 4.44 -14.27
N PRO A 129 12.96 4.30 -14.24
CA PRO A 129 12.14 4.41 -13.01
C PRO A 129 12.58 3.47 -11.87
N THR A 130 13.26 2.36 -12.20
CA THR A 130 13.85 1.47 -11.19
C THR A 130 14.92 2.16 -10.34
N SER A 131 15.48 3.29 -10.80
CA SER A 131 16.43 4.07 -9.99
C SER A 131 15.76 4.66 -8.75
N MET A 132 14.44 4.84 -8.70
CA MET A 132 13.75 5.30 -7.48
C MET A 132 13.90 4.31 -6.31
N THR A 133 13.97 3.01 -6.59
CA THR A 133 13.93 1.94 -5.57
C THR A 133 15.29 1.33 -5.28
N LYS A 134 16.37 1.72 -5.98
CA LYS A 134 17.73 1.19 -5.75
C LYS A 134 18.46 1.95 -4.64
N SER A 135 19.37 1.29 -3.94
CA SER A 135 20.13 1.82 -2.80
C SER A 135 21.07 2.99 -3.14
N TRP A 136 21.54 3.08 -4.39
CA TRP A 136 22.37 4.19 -4.91
C TRP A 136 21.58 5.41 -5.41
N SER A 137 20.25 5.38 -5.29
CA SER A 137 19.32 6.43 -5.75
C SER A 137 19.57 7.81 -5.16
N LYS A 138 20.18 7.90 -3.97
CA LYS A 138 20.48 9.17 -3.28
C LYS A 138 21.47 10.07 -4.03
N LEU A 139 22.15 9.57 -5.05
CA LEU A 139 23.16 10.33 -5.81
C LEU A 139 22.59 11.04 -7.04
N GLN A 140 21.33 10.82 -7.41
CA GLN A 140 20.71 11.45 -8.57
C GLN A 140 19.79 12.61 -8.13
N PRO A 141 20.06 13.88 -8.52
CA PRO A 141 19.22 15.01 -8.11
C PRO A 141 17.73 14.83 -8.47
N ARG A 142 17.41 14.21 -9.61
CA ARG A 142 16.03 14.00 -10.06
C ARG A 142 15.21 13.03 -9.19
N THR A 143 15.84 12.00 -8.62
CA THR A 143 15.17 11.06 -7.70
C THR A 143 14.85 11.77 -6.40
N GLU A 144 15.78 12.60 -5.91
CA GLU A 144 15.61 13.38 -4.69
C GLU A 144 14.53 14.46 -4.84
N ILE A 145 14.54 15.21 -5.95
CA ILE A 145 13.52 16.25 -6.22
C ILE A 145 12.12 15.63 -6.22
N LEU A 146 11.93 14.53 -6.96
CA LEU A 146 10.63 13.86 -7.04
C LEU A 146 10.22 13.27 -5.69
N LEU A 147 11.14 12.61 -4.99
CA LEU A 147 10.86 12.01 -3.68
C LEU A 147 10.52 13.07 -2.63
N LYS A 148 11.30 14.15 -2.53
CA LYS A 148 11.05 15.27 -1.60
C LYS A 148 9.71 15.91 -1.86
N ALA A 149 9.35 16.13 -3.13
CA ALA A 149 8.05 16.64 -3.48
C ALA A 149 6.96 15.71 -2.93
N LEU A 150 6.94 14.43 -3.33
CA LEU A 150 5.92 13.48 -2.89
C LEU A 150 5.80 13.38 -1.35
N VAL A 151 6.93 13.34 -0.63
CA VAL A 151 6.96 13.29 0.83
C VAL A 151 6.38 14.57 1.45
N SER A 152 6.69 15.75 0.91
CA SER A 152 6.24 17.05 1.46
C SER A 152 4.73 17.25 1.49
N LYS A 153 3.99 16.53 0.64
CA LYS A 153 2.52 16.54 0.59
C LYS A 153 1.91 15.19 0.93
N GLU A 154 2.72 14.27 1.45
CA GLU A 154 2.30 12.90 1.79
C GLU A 154 1.61 12.17 0.63
N ALA A 155 2.05 12.40 -0.61
CA ALA A 155 1.47 11.86 -1.83
C ALA A 155 2.09 10.49 -2.18
N ASN A 156 1.57 9.42 -1.59
CA ASN A 156 2.02 8.04 -1.88
C ASN A 156 0.94 7.17 -2.55
N ASN A 157 -0.20 7.75 -2.90
CA ASN A 157 -1.25 7.08 -3.66
C ASN A 157 -1.94 8.03 -4.65
N ARG A 158 -2.68 7.44 -5.59
CA ARG A 158 -3.36 8.15 -6.68
C ARG A 158 -4.27 9.25 -6.15
N ASP A 159 -5.15 8.91 -5.21
CA ASP A 159 -6.23 9.79 -4.79
C ASP A 159 -5.71 10.99 -3.99
N GLN A 160 -4.65 10.80 -3.19
CA GLN A 160 -3.91 11.91 -2.58
C GLN A 160 -3.31 12.86 -3.61
N LEU A 161 -2.67 12.33 -4.66
CA LEU A 161 -2.07 13.18 -5.69
C LEU A 161 -3.12 13.93 -6.50
N ILE A 162 -4.27 13.30 -6.79
CA ILE A 162 -5.43 13.97 -7.40
C ILE A 162 -5.91 15.11 -6.51
N LYS A 163 -6.10 14.87 -5.21
CA LYS A 163 -6.52 15.91 -4.25
C LYS A 163 -5.53 17.09 -4.20
N ILE A 164 -4.23 16.82 -4.26
CA ILE A 164 -3.22 17.88 -4.31
C ILE A 164 -3.32 18.69 -5.61
N TRP A 165 -3.66 18.06 -6.74
CA TRP A 165 -3.87 18.75 -8.00
C TRP A 165 -5.17 19.56 -8.05
N GLU A 166 -6.16 19.29 -7.20
CA GLU A 166 -7.33 20.16 -7.03
C GLU A 166 -6.93 21.51 -6.41
N GLU A 167 -5.95 21.53 -5.52
CA GLU A 167 -5.42 22.75 -4.90
C GLU A 167 -4.35 23.44 -5.75
N ASN A 168 -3.46 22.67 -6.36
CA ASN A 168 -2.38 23.15 -7.22
C ASN A 168 -2.20 22.22 -8.40
N SER A 169 -2.85 22.55 -9.53
CA SER A 169 -2.85 21.74 -10.75
C SER A 169 -1.46 21.53 -11.33
N TYR A 170 -0.48 22.39 -11.04
CA TYR A 170 0.90 22.30 -11.54
C TYR A 170 1.85 21.59 -10.57
N TYR A 171 1.36 21.17 -9.39
CA TYR A 171 2.18 20.46 -8.43
C TYR A 171 2.83 19.23 -9.06
N LEU A 172 4.09 18.95 -8.74
CA LEU A 172 4.90 17.85 -9.28
C LEU A 172 5.31 17.96 -10.76
N LEU A 173 4.81 18.95 -11.53
CA LEU A 173 5.13 19.09 -12.94
C LEU A 173 6.64 19.24 -13.18
N ASP A 174 7.29 20.19 -12.49
CA ASP A 174 8.72 20.44 -12.66
C ASP A 174 9.58 19.26 -12.17
N ALA A 175 9.13 18.60 -11.09
CA ALA A 175 9.75 17.38 -10.62
C ALA A 175 9.70 16.27 -11.69
N TYR A 176 8.57 16.11 -12.38
CA TYR A 176 8.45 15.16 -13.49
C TYR A 176 9.22 15.59 -14.74
N LYS A 177 9.25 16.89 -15.09
CA LYS A 177 10.06 17.43 -16.20
C LYS A 177 11.54 17.10 -16.03
N SER A 178 12.06 17.07 -14.81
CA SER A 178 13.47 16.69 -14.54
C SER A 178 13.84 15.25 -14.98
N TRP A 179 12.84 14.42 -15.27
CA TRP A 179 12.99 13.07 -15.82
C TRP A 179 12.87 12.99 -17.33
N LEU A 180 12.57 14.09 -18.03
CA LEU A 180 12.39 14.14 -19.47
C LEU A 180 13.36 15.13 -20.14
N PRO A 181 13.70 14.90 -21.42
CA PRO A 181 14.40 15.91 -22.20
C PRO A 181 13.54 17.16 -22.37
N ASP A 182 14.19 18.32 -22.51
CA ASP A 182 13.53 19.63 -22.63
C ASP A 182 12.52 19.67 -23.80
N SER A 183 12.80 18.94 -24.89
CA SER A 183 11.91 18.81 -26.05
C SER A 183 10.53 18.22 -25.72
N ALA A 184 10.39 17.48 -24.63
CA ALA A 184 9.11 16.90 -24.20
C ALA A 184 8.33 17.79 -23.22
N HIS A 185 8.95 18.84 -22.66
CA HIS A 185 8.37 19.62 -21.56
C HIS A 185 7.08 20.36 -21.93
N GLU A 186 7.02 20.94 -23.13
CA GLU A 186 5.81 21.61 -23.63
C GLU A 186 4.65 20.62 -23.76
N SER A 187 4.91 19.49 -24.41
CA SER A 187 3.91 18.44 -24.63
C SER A 187 3.38 17.83 -23.32
N LEU A 188 4.23 17.75 -22.29
CA LEU A 188 3.84 17.33 -20.94
C LEU A 188 2.95 18.38 -20.27
N THR A 189 3.34 19.65 -20.34
CA THR A 189 2.60 20.76 -19.72
C THR A 189 1.17 20.84 -20.25
N LEU A 190 0.96 20.57 -21.55
CA LEU A 190 -0.36 20.58 -22.20
C LEU A 190 -1.33 19.53 -21.66
N ILE A 191 -0.83 18.42 -21.11
CA ILE A 191 -1.68 17.34 -20.60
C ILE A 191 -1.73 17.30 -19.07
N TRP A 192 -1.11 18.27 -18.39
CA TRP A 192 -0.97 18.30 -16.95
C TRP A 192 -2.17 19.04 -16.30
N PRO A 193 -2.79 18.51 -15.23
CA PRO A 193 -2.50 17.24 -14.58
C PRO A 193 -2.98 16.03 -15.42
N PRO A 194 -2.24 14.90 -15.41
CA PRO A 194 -2.49 13.73 -16.26
C PRO A 194 -3.66 12.86 -15.79
N ILE A 195 -4.72 13.46 -15.25
CA ILE A 195 -5.93 12.78 -14.79
C ILE A 195 -6.83 12.36 -15.96
N TRP A 196 -7.56 11.28 -15.78
CA TRP A 196 -8.75 10.98 -16.58
C TRP A 196 -9.93 11.65 -15.86
N TYR A 197 -10.63 12.57 -16.53
CA TYR A 197 -11.96 12.91 -16.04
C TYR A 197 -12.85 11.73 -16.43
N VAL A 198 -13.23 10.90 -15.45
CA VAL A 198 -14.56 10.31 -15.53
C VAL A 198 -15.49 11.49 -15.42
N ASN A 199 -16.23 11.76 -16.47
CA ASN A 199 -17.52 12.40 -16.24
C ASN A 199 -18.33 11.40 -15.42
N VAL A 200 -18.29 11.52 -14.09
CA VAL A 200 -19.32 10.96 -13.24
C VAL A 200 -20.55 11.78 -13.57
N THR A 201 -21.40 11.19 -14.43
CA THR A 201 -22.74 11.70 -14.72
C THR A 201 -23.69 11.07 -13.71
#